data_AF-A0A3R9LYS9-F1
#
_entry.id   AF-A0A3R9LYS9-F1
#
_cell.length_a   1.000
_cell.length_b   1.000
_cell.length_c   1.000
_cell.angle_alpha   90.00
_cell.angle_beta   90.00
_cell.angle_gamma   90.00
#
_symmetry.space_group_name_H-M   'P 1'
#
loop_
_entity.id
_entity.type
_entity.pdbx_description
1 polymer ?
#
loop_
_entity_poly.entity_id
_entity_poly.type
_entity_poly.pdbx_seq_one_letter_code
_entity_poly.pdbx_strand_id
1 'polypeptide(L)' 'MTNDKLQDEMTYQLTIIQADRLLKSRIISEEVHQQFKEKMLEKYQPFISRLST' A
#
# COMPACT_ATOMS: atom_id res chain seq x y z
N MET A 1 -9.38 -11.08 -15.19
CA MET A 1 -8.29 -10.66 -14.29
C MET A 1 -7.07 -11.48 -14.64
N THR A 2 -5.96 -10.87 -15.05
CA THR A 2 -4.70 -11.60 -15.31
C THR A 2 -3.98 -11.91 -13.99
N ASN A 3 -3.26 -13.01 -13.93
CA ASN A 3 -2.50 -13.41 -12.73
C ASN A 3 -1.54 -12.31 -12.26
N ASP A 4 -0.91 -11.59 -13.19
CA ASP A 4 0.02 -10.50 -12.87
C ASP A 4 -0.66 -9.37 -12.10
N LYS A 5 -1.89 -8.98 -12.49
CA LYS A 5 -2.67 -7.95 -11.78
C LYS A 5 -3.06 -8.39 -10.37
N LEU A 6 -3.29 -9.68 -10.16
CA LEU A 6 -3.60 -10.22 -8.84
C LEU A 6 -2.35 -10.20 -7.94
N GLN A 7 -1.19 -10.54 -8.50
CA GLN A 7 0.08 -10.53 -7.78
C GLN A 7 0.50 -9.10 -7.40
N ASP A 8 0.30 -8.14 -8.29
CA ASP A 8 0.54 -6.72 -8.03
C ASP A 8 -0.39 -6.19 -6.93
N GLU A 9 -1.67 -6.56 -6.96
CA GLU A 9 -2.63 -6.21 -5.92
C GLU A 9 -2.22 -6.80 -4.55
N MET A 10 -1.85 -8.09 -4.51
CA MET A 10 -1.37 -8.72 -3.27
C MET A 10 -0.12 -8.04 -2.74
N THR A 11 0.83 -7.70 -3.62
CA THR A 11 2.05 -7.00 -3.28
C THR A 11 1.75 -5.62 -2.70
N TYR A 12 0.86 -4.86 -3.35
CA TYR A 12 0.41 -3.56 -2.87
C TYR A 12 -0.21 -3.66 -1.47
N GLN A 13 -1.20 -4.55 -1.28
CA GLN A 13 -1.92 -4.69 -0.01
C GLN A 13 -0.98 -5.07 1.14
N LEU A 14 -0.12 -6.07 0.93
CA LEU A 14 0.86 -6.49 1.95
C LEU A 14 1.80 -5.35 2.30
N THR A 15 2.29 -4.62 1.31
CA THR A 15 3.25 -3.54 1.51
C THR A 15 2.62 -2.37 2.30
N ILE A 16 1.38 -2.00 1.98
CA ILE A 16 0.65 -0.97 2.74
C ILE A 16 0.40 -1.41 4.18
N ILE A 17 0.05 -2.68 4.43
CA ILE A 17 -0.09 -3.22 5.79
C ILE A 17 1.20 -3.06 6.59
N GLN A 18 2.36 -3.30 5.98
CA GLN A 18 3.63 -3.12 6.67
C GLN A 18 3.95 -1.64 6.91
N ALA A 19 3.69 -0.77 5.94
CA ALA A 19 3.87 0.68 6.12
C ALA A 19 3.01 1.21 7.28
N ASP A 20 1.75 0.78 7.38
CA ASP A 20 0.86 1.14 8.50
C ASP A 20 1.41 0.68 9.85
N ARG A 21 2.04 -0.51 9.90
CA ARG A 21 2.69 -1.01 11.12
C ARG A 21 3.89 -0.15 11.50
N LEU A 22 4.74 0.23 10.55
CA LEU A 22 5.89 1.10 10.79
C LEU A 22 5.46 2.47 11.33
N LEU A 23 4.38 3.03 10.78
CA LEU A 23 3.79 4.29 11.26
C LEU A 23 3.25 4.13 12.69
N LYS A 24 2.48 3.07 12.97
CA LYS A 24 1.96 2.77 14.32
C LYS A 24 3.07 2.60 15.35
N SER A 25 4.19 1.99 14.96
CA SER A 25 5.39 1.85 15.78
C SER A 25 6.25 3.12 15.86
N ARG A 26 5.83 4.22 15.22
CA ARG A 26 6.56 5.51 15.14
C ARG A 26 7.97 5.38 14.55
N ILE A 27 8.22 4.35 13.74
CA ILE A 27 9.50 4.15 13.04
C ILE A 27 9.60 5.10 11.85
N ILE A 28 8.47 5.41 11.22
CA ILE A 28 8.34 6.40 10.16
C ILE A 28 7.35 7.49 10.58
N SER A 29 7.50 8.70 10.03
CA SER A 29 6.53 9.78 10.20
C SER A 29 5.31 9.61 9.29
N GLU A 30 4.23 10.31 9.62
CA GLU A 30 3.03 10.40 8.77
C GLU A 30 3.38 10.85 7.35
N GLU A 31 4.29 11.82 7.22
CA GLU A 31 4.70 12.37 5.93
C GLU A 31 5.46 11.35 5.08
N VAL A 32 6.34 10.56 5.70
CA VAL A 32 7.05 9.45 5.03
C VAL A 32 6.06 8.35 4.62
N HIS A 33 5.08 8.04 5.47
CA HIS A 33 4.04 7.07 5.16
C HIS A 33 3.16 7.52 3.97
N GLN A 34 2.75 8.79 3.96
CA GLN A 34 1.94 9.36 2.89
C GLN A 34 2.68 9.38 1.55
N GLN A 35 3.93 9.84 1.52
CA GLN A 35 4.77 9.80 0.31
C GLN A 35 4.97 8.36 -0.20
N PHE A 36 5.15 7.41 0.72
CA PHE A 36 5.29 6.01 0.36
C PHE A 36 4.00 5.47 -0.28
N LYS A 37 2.84 5.78 0.31
CA LYS A 37 1.53 5.37 -0.21
C LYS A 37 1.27 5.93 -1.60
N GLU A 38 1.60 7.19 -1.86
CA GLU A 38 1.48 7.82 -3.18
C GLU A 38 2.31 7.10 -4.25
N LYS A 39 3.57 6.80 -3.95
CA LYS A 39 4.45 6.04 -4.86
C LYS A 39 3.91 4.63 -5.13
N MET A 40 3.33 3.98 -4.13
CA MET A 40 2.74 2.65 -4.27
C MET A 40 1.46 2.67 -5.12
N LEU A 41 0.63 3.71 -4.97
CA LEU A 41 -0.57 3.92 -5.78
C LEU A 41 -0.22 4.16 -7.26
N GLU A 42 0.77 5.02 -7.52
CA GLU A 42 1.25 5.29 -8.88
C GLU A 42 1.79 4.03 -9.56
N LYS A 43 2.58 3.23 -8.82
CA LYS A 43 3.25 2.04 -9.35
C LYS A 43 2.29 0.88 -9.63
N TYR A 44 1.43 0.55 -8.68
CA TYR A 44 0.64 -0.68 -8.73
C TYR A 44 -0.80 -0.46 -9.23
N GLN A 45 -1.28 0.79 -9.24
CA GLN A 45 -2.64 1.15 -9.65
C GLN A 45 -3.70 0.15 -9.12
N PRO A 46 -3.74 -0.07 -7.80
CA PRO A 46 -4.59 -1.10 -7.20
C PRO A 46 -6.06 -0.80 -7.50
N PHE A 47 -6.79 -1.83 -7.89
CA PHE A 47 -8.22 -1.70 -8.25
C PHE A 47 -9.11 -1.99 -7.03
N ILE A 48 -8.57 -2.60 -5.97
CA ILE A 48 -9.23 -2.64 -4.67
C ILE A 48 -8.74 -1.42 -3.88
N SER A 49 -9.33 -0.26 -4.16
CA SER A 49 -9.38 0.81 -3.17
C SER A 49 -10.04 0.19 -1.94
N ARG A 50 -9.28 0.07 -0.85
CA ARG A 50 -9.69 -0.51 0.44
C ARG A 50 -11.21 -0.54 0.56
N LEU A 51 -11.75 -1.77 0.57
CA LEU A 51 -13.04 -2.07 1.18
C LEU A 51 -13.17 -1.17 2.42
N SER A 52 -14.10 -0.24 2.28
CA SER A 52 -14.45 0.82 3.19
C SER A 52 -14.36 0.31 4.63
N THR A 53 -13.37 0.82 5.35
CA THR A 53 -13.40 0.77 6.81
C THR A 53 -14.02 2.07 7.29
#